data_AF-A0A9J9B7U6-F1
#
_entry.id   AF-A0A9J9B7U6-F1
#
_cell.length_a   1.000
_cell.length_b   1.000
_cell.length_c   1.000
_cell.angle_alpha   90.00
_cell.angle_beta   90.00
_cell.angle_gamma   90.00
#
_symmetry.space_group_name_H-M   'P 1'
#
loop_
_entity.id
_entity.type
_entity.pdbx_description
1 polymer ?
#
loop_
_entity_poly.entity_id
_entity_poly.type
_entity_poly.pdbx_seq_one_letter_code
_entity_poly.pdbx_strand_id
1 'polypeptide(L)'
;MTPEVPTKWGKEQRGWHLDKTVSISHLLTTLLIVISAITWAMGVDERISQTEITVKYLSVRQSESRQKVEDLRKEIKYDLRDISKKLDRLIEKQMK
;
A
#
# COMPACT_ATOMS: atom_id res chain seq x y z
N MET A 1 -4.64 70.29 53.90
CA MET A 1 -5.38 69.70 52.77
C MET A 1 -4.38 69.31 51.70
N THR A 2 -4.10 68.02 51.59
CA THR A 2 -3.18 67.39 50.63
C THR A 2 -3.92 67.01 49.34
N PRO A 3 -3.37 67.22 48.15
CA PRO A 3 -3.82 66.47 46.98
C PRO A 3 -3.11 65.11 46.94
N GLU A 4 -3.90 64.03 47.03
CA GLU A 4 -3.44 62.65 46.83
C GLU A 4 -3.07 62.40 45.37
N VAL A 5 -1.90 61.82 45.13
CA VAL A 5 -1.46 61.37 43.80
C VAL A 5 -1.95 59.93 43.58
N PRO A 6 -2.78 59.65 42.54
CA PRO A 6 -3.23 58.29 42.28
C PRO A 6 -2.07 57.40 41.82
N THR A 7 -1.59 56.55 42.72
CA THR A 7 -0.53 55.57 42.43
C THR A 7 -1.19 54.21 42.18
N LYS A 8 -1.57 53.92 40.94
CA LYS A 8 -1.59 52.53 40.43
C LYS A 8 -1.62 52.54 38.90
N TRP A 9 -0.44 52.30 38.34
CA TRP A 9 -0.26 51.81 36.98
C TRP A 9 -1.12 50.55 36.82
N GLY A 10 -2.08 50.58 35.91
CA GLY A 10 -2.92 49.43 35.62
C GLY A 10 -2.01 48.24 35.29
N LYS A 11 -2.34 47.06 35.82
CA LYS A 11 -1.67 45.81 35.44
C LYS A 11 -1.81 45.69 33.92
N GLU A 12 -0.72 45.90 33.20
CA GLU A 12 -0.61 45.42 31.83
C GLU A 12 -0.90 43.93 31.90
N GLN A 13 -2.07 43.55 31.41
CA GLN A 13 -2.39 42.16 31.17
C GLN A 13 -1.40 41.73 30.10
N ARG A 14 -0.27 41.14 30.53
CA ARG A 14 0.63 40.35 29.69
C ARG A 14 -0.11 39.08 29.29
N GLY A 15 -1.18 39.26 28.50
CA GLY A 15 -1.66 38.24 27.59
C GLY A 15 -0.54 37.96 26.61
N TRP A 16 -0.45 36.72 26.15
CA TRP A 16 0.52 36.29 25.17
C TRP A 16 0.66 37.32 24.02
N HIS A 17 1.81 38.00 23.96
CA HIS A 17 2.22 38.74 22.77
C HIS A 17 2.66 37.70 21.73
N LEU A 18 1.67 37.06 21.10
CA LEU A 18 1.90 36.44 19.80
C LEU A 18 2.23 37.59 18.85
N ASP A 19 3.51 37.76 18.54
CA ASP A 19 3.96 38.72 17.55
C ASP A 19 3.09 38.62 16.30
N LYS A 20 2.65 39.77 15.77
CA LYS A 20 1.83 39.92 14.56
C LYS A 20 2.38 39.20 13.32
N THR A 21 3.56 38.62 13.39
CA THR A 21 4.22 37.85 12.33
C THR A 21 3.66 36.42 12.20
N VAL A 22 3.20 35.79 13.28
CA VAL A 22 2.53 34.48 13.21
C VAL A 22 1.09 34.64 13.67
N SER A 23 0.22 34.98 12.72
CA SER A 23 -1.23 35.02 12.94
C SER A 23 -1.72 33.66 13.46
N ILE A 24 -2.74 33.67 14.34
CA ILE A 24 -3.47 32.48 14.80
C ILE A 24 -3.91 31.60 13.60
N SER A 25 -4.16 32.21 12.44
CA SER A 25 -4.45 31.50 11.19
C SER A 25 -3.33 30.56 10.75
N HIS A 26 -2.05 30.93 10.95
CA HIS A 26 -0.92 30.05 10.60
C HIS A 26 -0.85 28.84 11.53
N LEU A 27 -1.02 29.03 12.84
CA LEU A 27 -1.08 27.92 13.79
C LEU A 27 -2.20 26.94 13.45
N LEU A 28 -3.37 27.46 13.08
CA LEU A 28 -4.50 26.64 12.64
C LEU A 28 -4.20 25.88 11.35
N THR A 29 -3.64 26.55 10.34
CA THR A 29 -3.27 25.91 9.06
C THR A 29 -2.20 24.85 9.26
N THR A 30 -1.15 25.13 10.04
CA THR A 30 -0.12 24.14 10.36
C THR A 30 -0.72 22.94 11.09
N LEU A 31 -1.63 23.15 12.03
CA LEU A 31 -2.34 22.07 12.72
C LEU A 31 -3.16 21.22 11.74
N LEU A 32 -3.89 21.85 10.83
CA LEU A 32 -4.66 21.15 9.80
C LEU A 32 -3.76 20.33 8.86
N ILE A 33 -2.59 20.88 8.48
CA ILE A 33 -1.61 20.16 7.66
C ILE A 33 -1.12 18.92 8.41
N VAL A 34 -0.77 19.04 9.69
CA VAL A 34 -0.32 17.90 10.50
C VAL A 34 -1.40 16.83 10.60
N ILE A 35 -2.65 17.20 10.90
CA ILE A 35 -3.77 16.25 10.98
C ILE A 35 -4.01 15.57 9.62
N SER A 36 -3.94 16.33 8.53
CA SER A 36 -4.11 15.80 7.17
C SER A 36 -3.00 14.81 6.83
N ALA A 37 -1.75 15.12 7.17
CA ALA A 37 -0.61 14.24 6.93
C ALA A 37 -0.72 12.93 7.71
N ILE A 38 -1.12 12.98 8.99
CA ILE A 38 -1.34 11.78 9.82
C ILE A 38 -2.48 10.93 9.25
N THR A 39 -3.59 11.56 8.88
CA THR A 39 -4.76 10.87 8.30
C THR A 39 -4.39 10.18 6.98
N TRP A 40 -3.64 10.87 6.12
CA TRP A 40 -3.13 10.30 4.88
C TRP A 40 -2.17 9.13 5.13
N ALA A 41 -1.21 9.27 6.06
CA ALA A 41 -0.27 8.22 6.41
C ALA A 41 -0.97 6.94 6.91
N MET A 42 -1.98 7.08 7.77
CA MET A 42 -2.78 5.94 8.24
C MET A 42 -3.50 5.21 7.10
N GLY A 43 -4.03 5.95 6.12
CA GLY A 43 -4.67 5.33 4.94
C GLY A 43 -3.69 4.69 3.96
N VAL A 44 -2.41 5.10 3.97
CA VAL A 44 -1.36 4.50 3.13
C VAL A 44 -0.98 3.12 3.65
N ASP A 45 -0.80 2.95 4.95
CA ASP A 45 -0.45 1.66 5.56
C ASP A 45 -1.47 0.56 5.22
N GLU A 46 -2.77 0.89 5.28
CA GLU A 46 -3.85 -0.04 4.93
C GLU A 46 -3.78 -0.47 3.46
N ARG A 47 -3.55 0.49 2.55
CA ARG A 47 -3.44 0.22 1.10
C ARG A 47 -2.23 -0.64 0.77
N ILE A 48 -1.10 -0.39 1.43
CA ILE A 48 0.12 -1.19 1.26
C ILE A 48 -0.15 -2.63 1.70
N SER A 49 -0.72 -2.82 2.89
CA SER A 49 -1.05 -4.16 3.41
C SER A 49 -1.98 -4.95 2.47
N GLN A 50 -3.05 -4.33 1.98
CA GLN A 50 -3.96 -4.98 1.02
C GLN A 50 -3.27 -5.31 -0.32
N THR A 51 -2.39 -4.44 -0.79
CA THR A 51 -1.62 -4.65 -2.02
C THR A 51 -0.63 -5.80 -1.85
N GLU A 52 0.09 -5.86 -0.74
CA GLU A 52 1.03 -6.95 -0.43
C GLU A 52 0.34 -8.31 -0.38
N ILE A 53 -0.83 -8.38 0.27
CA ILE A 53 -1.65 -9.60 0.32
C ILE A 53 -2.05 -10.03 -1.09
N THR A 54 -2.52 -9.09 -1.91
CA THR A 54 -2.97 -9.37 -3.28
C THR A 54 -1.81 -9.85 -4.15
N VAL A 55 -0.66 -9.18 -4.09
CA VAL A 55 0.55 -9.56 -4.84
C VAL A 55 1.02 -10.94 -4.41
N LYS A 56 1.06 -11.22 -3.10
CA LYS A 56 1.44 -12.54 -2.59
C LYS A 56 0.50 -13.62 -3.09
N TYR A 57 -0.81 -13.41 -3.00
CA TYR A 57 -1.81 -14.35 -3.52
C TYR A 57 -1.66 -14.60 -5.03
N LEU A 58 -1.50 -13.54 -5.82
CA LEU A 58 -1.30 -13.64 -7.27
C LEU A 58 -0.01 -14.38 -7.61
N SER A 59 1.08 -14.15 -6.87
CA SER A 59 2.35 -14.85 -7.08
C SER A 59 2.23 -16.36 -6.84
N VAL A 60 1.54 -16.76 -5.75
CA VAL A 60 1.28 -18.17 -5.44
C VAL A 60 0.42 -18.80 -6.53
N ARG A 61 -0.70 -18.16 -6.90
CA ARG A 61 -1.58 -18.64 -7.98
C ARG A 61 -0.87 -18.77 -9.31
N GLN A 62 0.01 -17.82 -9.64
CA GLN A 62 0.79 -17.90 -10.87
C GLN A 62 1.77 -19.07 -10.83
N SER A 63 2.42 -19.32 -9.69
CA SER A 63 3.34 -20.45 -9.53
C SER A 63 2.61 -21.80 -9.66
N GLU A 64 1.44 -21.94 -9.03
CA GLU A 64 0.58 -23.14 -9.14
C GLU A 64 0.11 -23.34 -10.59
N SER A 65 -0.29 -22.27 -11.27
CA SER A 65 -0.74 -22.32 -12.66
C SER A 65 0.39 -22.76 -13.59
N ARG A 66 1.61 -22.24 -13.40
CA ARG A 66 2.79 -22.66 -14.17
C ARG A 66 3.10 -24.13 -13.95
N GLN A 67 3.06 -24.62 -12.72
CA GLN A 67 3.28 -26.04 -12.42
C GLN A 67 2.25 -26.92 -13.11
N LYS A 68 0.96 -26.58 -13.03
CA LYS A 68 -0.11 -27.31 -13.73
C LYS A 68 0.10 -27.35 -15.25
N VAL A 69 0.50 -26.23 -15.85
CA VAL A 69 0.78 -26.18 -17.30
C VAL A 69 1.99 -27.03 -17.66
N GLU A 70 3.04 -27.02 -16.85
CA GLU A 70 4.22 -27.86 -17.06
C GLU A 70 3.88 -29.35 -16.95
N ASP A 71 3.07 -29.74 -15.96
CA ASP A 71 2.67 -31.13 -15.78
C ASP A 71 1.77 -31.62 -16.91
N LEU A 72 0.78 -30.81 -17.32
CA LEU A 72 -0.03 -31.10 -18.52
C LEU A 72 0.83 -31.23 -19.78
N ARG A 73 1.85 -30.38 -19.95
CA ARG A 73 2.78 -30.49 -21.08
C ARG A 73 3.58 -31.79 -21.05
N LYS A 74 4.02 -32.24 -19.87
CA LYS A 74 4.73 -33.52 -19.71
C LYS A 74 3.81 -34.68 -20.05
N GLU A 75 2.57 -34.65 -19.57
CA GLU A 75 1.55 -35.67 -19.84
C GLU A 75 1.26 -35.76 -21.35
N ILE A 76 0.97 -34.64 -22.00
CA ILE A 76 0.77 -34.60 -23.47
C ILE A 76 1.98 -35.16 -24.22
N LYS A 77 3.20 -34.81 -23.81
CA LYS A 77 4.42 -35.34 -24.45
C LYS A 77 4.55 -36.85 -24.28
N TYR A 78 4.17 -37.37 -23.12
CA TYR A 78 4.14 -38.81 -22.86
C TYR A 78 3.12 -39.51 -23.76
N ASP A 79 1.90 -38.99 -23.83
CA ASP A 79 0.82 -39.54 -24.64
C ASP A 79 1.16 -39.53 -26.13
N LEU A 80 1.73 -38.44 -26.63
CA LEU A 80 2.19 -38.36 -28.02
C LEU A 80 3.25 -39.43 -28.33
N ARG A 81 4.16 -39.69 -27.40
CA ARG A 81 5.18 -40.73 -27.56
C ARG A 81 4.56 -42.13 -27.52
N ASP A 82 3.56 -42.36 -26.70
CA ASP A 82 2.82 -43.63 -26.66
C ASP A 82 2.03 -43.86 -27.96
N ILE A 83 1.35 -42.82 -28.46
CA ILE A 83 0.64 -42.84 -29.74
C ILE A 83 1.61 -43.15 -30.88
N SER A 84 2.77 -42.48 -30.94
CA SER A 84 3.80 -42.75 -31.95
C SER A 84 4.20 -44.23 -31.95
N LYS A 85 4.49 -44.81 -30.77
CA LYS A 85 4.84 -46.24 -30.65
C LYS A 85 3.72 -47.16 -31.10
N LYS A 86 2.46 -46.82 -30.81
CA LYS A 86 1.30 -47.60 -31.26
C LYS A 86 1.15 -47.55 -32.78
N LEU A 87 1.35 -46.38 -33.39
CA LEU A 87 1.34 -46.21 -34.84
C LEU A 87 2.45 -47.01 -35.51
N ASP A 88 3.68 -46.94 -35.00
CA ASP A 88 4.81 -47.71 -35.52
C ASP A 88 4.52 -49.22 -35.52
N ARG A 89 3.98 -49.75 -34.41
CA ARG A 89 3.57 -51.16 -34.31
C ARG A 89 2.47 -51.54 -35.30
N LEU A 90 1.50 -50.66 -35.55
CA LEU A 90 0.44 -50.91 -36.53
C LEU A 90 0.99 -50.93 -37.96
N ILE A 91 1.92 -50.03 -38.27
CA ILE A 91 2.61 -49.99 -39.57
C ILE A 91 3.44 -51.27 -39.79
N GLU A 92 4.23 -51.68 -38.79
CA GLU A 92 5.00 -52.93 -38.85
C GLU A 92 4.11 -54.16 -39.07
N LYS A 93 2.92 -54.20 -38.44
CA LYS A 93 1.96 -55.30 -38.61
C LYS A 93 1.30 -55.30 -40.00
N GLN A 94 1.13 -54.15 -40.63
CA GLN A 94 0.57 -54.05 -41.98
C GLN A 94 1.59 -54.36 -43.09
N MET A 95 2.88 -54.11 -42.84
CA MET A 95 3.96 -54.39 -43.80
C MET A 95 4.44 -55.85 -43.79
N LYS A 96 3.83 -56.71 -42.98
CA LYS A 96 4.19 -58.12 -42.80
C LYS A 96 3.05 -59.02 -43.22
#